data_AF-A0A8T0D0G6-F1
#
_entry.id   AF-A0A8T0D0G6-F1
#
_cell.length_a   1.000
_cell.length_b   1.000
_cell.length_c   1.000
_cell.angle_alpha   90.00
_cell.angle_beta   90.00
_cell.angle_gamma   90.00
#
_symmetry.space_group_name_H-M   'P 1'
#
loop_
_entity.id
_entity.type
_entity.pdbx_description
1 polymer ?
#
loop_
_entity_poly.entity_id
_entity_poly.type
_entity_poly.pdbx_seq_one_letter_code
_entity_poly.pdbx_strand_id
1 'polypeptide(L)'
;MFTSNFHTNHMIVSENTCTSCYRHCNRNAILESPTGTGKTLCLLCTSLAWLASYVPDSQINLDSTAEADLFSVHTSKPKVVFASRTHSQLAQAVTVLKNTVYSSRNISVIGSRDQLCLLPEVRSLESNSAKIFACRVRVQTRTCDYFRNFDLKRDDVVNTLKANGVVDIEDLVTFGKSTRCCPYYMSRELKTDAEIVFMPYNYLLDGKIRRLYNIDLENAVVIFDEAHNIEQVCEDAASVTLSSGMLASAIEYLRVVCEVVFSLTVQSEADQYELQATEEAGAFVGTHTNLSAYDISRAGEDKLSSLNLERLLSLKGQLIELERLLDSLDVTEEGITKPSDFLFDLLGRAGLTHQSKDFALQTVEEVLSVAAAAESEYVPFRIFQNSWCIFSYDSTLISLAISL
;
A
#
# COMPACT_ATOMS: atom_id res chain seq x y z
N MET A 1 -26.00 -25.09 33.64
CA MET A 1 -25.24 -26.30 33.22
C MET A 1 -25.45 -26.71 31.76
N PHE A 2 -26.33 -26.05 30.97
CA PHE A 2 -26.51 -26.35 29.53
C PHE A 2 -25.80 -25.38 28.56
N THR A 3 -25.18 -24.30 29.06
CA THR A 3 -24.47 -23.31 28.23
C THR A 3 -23.00 -23.68 27.95
N SER A 4 -22.38 -24.57 28.72
CA SER A 4 -20.99 -25.00 28.47
C SER A 4 -20.87 -25.98 27.30
N ASN A 5 -21.83 -26.90 27.13
CA ASN A 5 -21.77 -27.94 26.10
C ASN A 5 -21.88 -27.40 24.67
N PHE A 6 -22.62 -26.31 24.46
CA PHE A 6 -22.77 -25.70 23.14
C PHE A 6 -21.46 -25.05 22.66
N HIS A 7 -20.75 -24.37 23.55
CA HIS A 7 -19.48 -23.72 23.23
C HIS A 7 -18.36 -24.73 22.96
N THR A 8 -18.27 -25.81 23.75
CA THR A 8 -17.29 -26.89 23.50
C THR A 8 -17.53 -27.61 22.18
N ASN A 9 -18.79 -27.86 21.79
CA ASN A 9 -19.06 -28.54 20.52
C ASN A 9 -18.62 -27.70 19.30
N HIS A 10 -18.89 -26.40 19.30
CA HIS A 10 -18.44 -25.52 18.21
C HIS A 10 -16.90 -25.39 18.16
N MET A 11 -16.23 -25.33 19.32
CA MET A 11 -14.77 -25.32 19.37
C MET A 11 -14.17 -26.63 18.85
N ILE A 12 -14.70 -27.79 19.24
CA ILE A 12 -14.21 -29.11 18.81
C ILE A 12 -14.43 -29.32 17.30
N VAL A 13 -15.58 -28.91 16.76
CA VAL A 13 -15.84 -28.98 15.31
C VAL A 13 -14.89 -28.05 14.55
N SER A 14 -14.64 -26.85 15.05
CA SER A 14 -13.69 -25.91 14.45
C SER A 14 -12.26 -26.46 14.48
N GLU A 15 -11.83 -27.02 15.61
CA GLU A 15 -10.50 -27.62 15.79
C GLU A 15 -10.28 -28.81 14.85
N ASN A 16 -11.24 -29.73 14.78
CA ASN A 16 -11.16 -30.90 13.89
C ASN A 16 -11.14 -30.51 12.41
N THR A 17 -11.96 -29.52 12.03
CA THR A 17 -12.02 -29.02 10.65
C THR A 17 -10.73 -28.31 10.28
N CYS A 18 -10.22 -27.43 11.15
CA CYS A 18 -8.93 -26.76 10.96
C CYS A 18 -7.80 -27.77 10.83
N THR A 19 -7.71 -28.75 11.73
CA THR A 19 -6.67 -29.79 11.70
C THR A 19 -6.74 -30.63 10.41
N SER A 20 -7.95 -30.93 9.93
CA SER A 20 -8.16 -31.63 8.65
C SER A 20 -7.66 -30.80 7.45
N CYS A 21 -7.96 -29.50 7.43
CA CYS A 21 -7.46 -28.56 6.43
C CYS A 21 -5.94 -28.40 6.48
N TYR A 22 -5.35 -28.31 7.68
CA TYR A 22 -3.91 -28.13 7.85
C TYR A 22 -3.09 -29.36 7.46
N ARG A 23 -3.67 -30.57 7.55
CA ARG A 23 -3.02 -31.81 7.14
C ARG A 23 -3.09 -32.09 5.64
N HIS A 24 -3.99 -31.44 4.91
CA HIS A 24 -4.15 -31.65 3.47
C HIS A 24 -3.90 -30.34 2.74
N CYS A 25 -2.74 -30.22 2.07
CA CYS A 25 -2.43 -29.07 1.24
C CYS A 25 -3.58 -28.77 0.26
N ASN A 26 -3.83 -27.49 -0.01
CA ASN A 26 -4.85 -26.98 -0.94
C ASN A 26 -6.32 -27.25 -0.58
N ARG A 27 -6.68 -27.27 0.72
CA ARG A 27 -8.10 -27.27 1.14
C ARG A 27 -8.53 -25.94 1.74
N ASN A 28 -9.71 -25.50 1.35
CA ASN A 28 -10.39 -24.34 1.91
C ASN A 28 -11.54 -24.80 2.82
N ALA A 29 -11.81 -24.07 3.90
CA ALA A 29 -12.96 -24.29 4.76
C ALA A 29 -13.65 -22.97 5.08
N ILE A 30 -14.97 -23.02 5.18
CA ILE A 30 -15.80 -21.93 5.69
C ILE A 30 -16.35 -22.42 7.03
N LEU A 31 -16.05 -21.67 8.09
CA LEU A 31 -16.45 -21.98 9.45
C LEU A 31 -17.43 -20.92 9.92
N GLU A 32 -18.64 -21.34 10.23
CA GLU A 32 -19.64 -20.48 10.85
C GLU A 32 -19.74 -20.80 12.34
N SER A 33 -19.67 -19.76 13.18
CA SER A 33 -19.92 -19.88 14.61
C SER A 33 -20.51 -18.58 15.15
N PRO A 34 -21.43 -18.61 16.13
CA PRO A 34 -22.04 -17.40 16.70
C PRO A 34 -21.01 -16.44 17.31
N THR A 35 -21.37 -15.18 17.51
CA THR A 35 -20.52 -14.23 18.24
C THR A 35 -20.37 -14.63 19.71
N GLY A 36 -19.23 -14.32 20.32
CA GLY A 36 -18.95 -14.61 21.73
C GLY A 36 -18.54 -16.06 22.05
N THR A 37 -18.45 -16.96 21.07
CA THR A 37 -18.06 -18.37 21.28
C THR A 37 -16.55 -18.63 21.35
N GLY A 38 -15.72 -17.58 21.35
CA GLY A 38 -14.26 -17.72 21.39
C GLY A 38 -13.62 -18.17 20.06
N LYS A 39 -14.25 -17.86 18.92
CA LYS A 39 -13.76 -18.18 17.56
C LYS A 39 -12.27 -17.86 17.37
N THR A 40 -11.88 -16.61 17.61
CA THR A 40 -10.50 -16.14 17.45
C THR A 40 -9.51 -16.94 18.31
N LEU A 41 -9.84 -17.22 19.58
CA LEU A 41 -8.99 -18.02 20.46
C LEU A 41 -8.84 -19.46 19.94
N CYS A 42 -9.94 -20.09 19.53
CA CYS A 42 -9.94 -21.45 18.99
C CYS A 42 -9.11 -21.54 17.70
N LEU A 43 -9.29 -20.60 16.77
CA LEU A 43 -8.53 -20.52 15.52
C LEU A 43 -7.04 -20.34 15.79
N LEU A 44 -6.66 -19.39 16.66
CA LEU A 44 -5.25 -19.14 16.99
C LEU A 44 -4.61 -20.37 17.66
N CYS A 45 -5.23 -20.91 18.72
CA CYS A 45 -4.70 -22.05 19.45
C CYS A 45 -4.54 -23.29 18.57
N THR A 46 -5.52 -23.59 17.71
CA THR A 46 -5.45 -24.75 16.81
C THR A 46 -4.34 -24.58 15.77
N SER A 47 -4.22 -23.38 15.20
CA SER A 47 -3.19 -23.07 14.19
C SER A 47 -1.79 -23.14 14.78
N LEU A 48 -1.63 -22.64 16.01
CA LEU A 48 -0.37 -22.67 16.73
C LEU A 48 0.02 -24.06 17.22
N ALA A 49 -0.95 -24.85 17.68
CA ALA A 49 -0.74 -26.26 18.00
C ALA A 49 -0.28 -27.04 16.77
N TRP A 50 -0.88 -26.78 15.61
CA TRP A 50 -0.45 -27.35 14.34
C TRP A 50 0.97 -26.91 13.96
N LEU A 51 1.27 -25.61 14.00
CA LEU A 51 2.64 -25.11 13.76
C LEU A 51 3.67 -25.70 14.73
N ALA A 52 3.28 -26.01 15.97
CA ALA A 52 4.14 -26.65 16.97
C ALA A 52 4.40 -28.14 16.67
N SER A 53 3.42 -28.83 16.10
CA SER A 53 3.46 -30.27 15.79
C SER A 53 3.89 -30.56 14.35
N TYR A 54 4.07 -29.53 13.53
CA TYR A 54 4.49 -29.68 12.14
C TYR A 54 5.89 -30.29 12.05
N VAL A 55 5.96 -31.43 11.38
CA VAL A 55 7.20 -32.12 11.00
C VAL A 55 7.31 -32.03 9.48
N PRO A 56 8.41 -31.51 8.91
CA PRO A 56 8.59 -31.46 7.46
C PRO A 56 8.49 -32.87 6.85
N ASP A 57 7.78 -33.02 5.74
CA ASP A 57 7.61 -34.31 5.04
C ASP A 57 8.95 -34.98 4.69
N SER A 58 10.03 -34.20 4.56
CA SER A 58 11.39 -34.68 4.34
C SER A 58 11.95 -35.56 5.47
N GLN A 59 11.38 -35.53 6.68
CA GLN A 59 11.77 -36.40 7.79
C GLN A 59 10.93 -37.69 7.90
N ILE A 60 9.82 -37.81 7.16
CA ILE A 60 8.95 -39.00 7.21
C ILE A 60 9.52 -40.14 6.34
N ASN A 61 10.40 -39.84 5.37
CA ASN A 61 10.94 -40.79 4.39
C ASN A 61 12.39 -41.26 4.65
N LEU A 62 12.93 -41.16 5.87
CA LEU A 62 14.30 -41.61 6.16
C LEU A 62 14.46 -43.10 6.53
N ASP A 63 13.42 -43.94 6.36
CA ASP A 63 13.48 -45.38 6.64
C ASP A 63 13.31 -46.29 5.41
N SER A 64 13.43 -45.78 4.16
CA SER A 64 13.45 -46.66 2.97
C SER A 64 14.47 -46.24 1.91
N THR A 65 15.60 -46.96 1.96
CA THR A 65 16.59 -47.28 0.91
C THR A 65 16.58 -46.52 -0.44
N ALA A 66 17.75 -45.92 -0.70
CA ALA A 66 18.50 -45.82 -1.97
C ALA A 66 17.97 -44.94 -3.13
N GLU A 67 18.82 -43.95 -3.46
CA GLU A 67 19.00 -43.26 -4.75
C GLU A 67 17.80 -42.49 -5.34
N ALA A 68 17.74 -41.18 -5.07
CA ALA A 68 17.10 -40.21 -5.98
C ALA A 68 17.68 -38.80 -5.80
N ASP A 69 18.21 -38.33 -6.92
CA ASP A 69 18.62 -37.01 -7.39
C ASP A 69 18.41 -35.71 -6.57
N LEU A 70 19.35 -34.81 -6.91
CA LEU A 70 19.60 -33.43 -6.51
C LEU A 70 18.42 -32.45 -6.74
N PHE A 71 17.27 -32.66 -6.13
CA PHE A 71 16.25 -31.61 -5.95
C PHE A 71 16.13 -31.26 -4.47
N SER A 72 16.85 -30.21 -4.06
CA SER A 72 16.60 -29.56 -2.78
C SER A 72 15.25 -28.83 -2.86
N VAL A 73 14.16 -29.56 -2.61
CA VAL A 73 12.89 -28.92 -2.25
C VAL A 73 13.16 -28.23 -0.92
N HIS A 74 13.41 -26.93 -0.98
CA HIS A 74 13.43 -26.09 0.21
C HIS A 74 12.00 -26.08 0.77
N THR A 75 11.63 -27.08 1.57
CA THR A 75 10.37 -27.03 2.32
C THR A 75 10.54 -25.97 3.40
N SER A 76 10.24 -24.72 3.05
CA SER A 76 10.19 -23.60 3.98
C SER A 76 9.22 -23.96 5.12
N LYS A 77 9.56 -23.59 6.36
CA LYS A 77 8.67 -23.82 7.50
C LYS A 77 7.31 -23.13 7.22
N PRO A 78 6.17 -23.80 7.46
CA PRO A 78 4.88 -23.20 7.19
C PRO A 78 4.65 -21.95 8.02
N LYS A 79 3.93 -20.99 7.44
CA LYS A 79 3.56 -19.73 8.09
C LYS A 79 2.05 -19.63 8.25
N VAL A 80 1.58 -18.96 9.30
CA VAL A 80 0.16 -18.63 9.46
C VAL A 80 -0.01 -17.14 9.20
N VAL A 81 -0.94 -16.79 8.31
CA VAL A 81 -1.38 -15.42 8.12
C VAL A 81 -2.77 -15.28 8.72
N PHE A 82 -2.85 -14.53 9.81
CA PHE A 82 -4.11 -14.19 10.45
C PHE A 82 -4.55 -12.82 9.98
N ALA A 83 -5.67 -12.77 9.25
CA ALA A 83 -6.19 -11.52 8.77
C ALA A 83 -7.56 -11.20 9.35
N SER A 84 -7.83 -9.90 9.48
CA SER A 84 -9.12 -9.37 9.96
C SER A 84 -9.50 -8.10 9.21
N ARG A 85 -10.74 -7.64 9.35
CA ARG A 85 -11.23 -6.41 8.71
C ARG A 85 -10.53 -5.15 9.26
N THR A 86 -10.38 -5.04 10.57
CA THR A 86 -9.83 -3.83 11.22
C THR A 86 -8.62 -4.11 12.08
N HIS A 87 -7.77 -3.08 12.26
CA HIS A 87 -6.64 -3.15 13.19
C HIS A 87 -7.07 -3.34 14.65
N SER A 88 -8.24 -2.83 15.04
CA SER A 88 -8.78 -3.05 16.39
C SER A 88 -9.10 -4.53 16.65
N GLN A 89 -9.62 -5.25 15.66
CA GLN A 89 -9.82 -6.71 15.76
C GLN A 89 -8.50 -7.46 15.82
N LEU A 90 -7.49 -7.05 15.03
CA LEU A 90 -6.15 -7.63 15.10
C LEU A 90 -5.52 -7.41 16.48
N ALA A 91 -5.65 -6.21 17.06
CA ALA A 91 -5.14 -5.91 18.40
C ALA A 91 -5.83 -6.80 19.47
N GLN A 92 -7.13 -7.04 19.34
CA GLN A 92 -7.84 -7.99 20.20
C GLN A 92 -7.31 -9.42 20.04
N ALA A 93 -7.09 -9.88 18.81
CA ALA A 93 -6.53 -11.21 18.53
C ALA A 93 -5.11 -11.38 19.10
N VAL A 94 -4.26 -10.36 18.98
CA VAL A 94 -2.91 -10.35 19.57
C VAL A 94 -2.97 -10.34 21.10
N THR A 95 -3.91 -9.60 21.69
CA THR A 95 -4.14 -9.62 23.15
C THR A 95 -4.59 -11.00 23.63
N VAL A 96 -5.46 -11.67 22.88
CA VAL A 96 -5.86 -13.05 23.15
C VAL A 96 -4.64 -13.96 23.09
N LEU A 97 -3.79 -13.84 22.06
CA LEU A 97 -2.56 -14.62 21.92
C LEU A 97 -1.58 -14.43 23.09
N LYS A 98 -1.38 -13.18 23.54
CA LYS A 98 -0.53 -12.82 24.70
C LYS A 98 -0.94 -13.61 25.96
N ASN A 99 -2.22 -13.97 26.09
CA ASN A 99 -2.78 -14.71 27.22
C ASN A 99 -2.77 -16.25 27.05
N THR A 100 -2.06 -16.78 26.05
CA THR A 100 -1.94 -18.23 25.79
C THR A 100 -0.53 -18.75 26.09
N VAL A 101 -0.38 -20.08 26.09
CA VAL A 101 0.93 -20.76 26.15
C VAL A 101 1.82 -20.48 24.93
N TYR A 102 1.27 -19.85 23.89
CA TYR A 102 1.97 -19.50 22.66
C TYR A 102 2.50 -18.06 22.64
N SER A 103 2.50 -17.37 23.77
CA SER A 103 2.99 -15.98 23.91
C SER A 103 4.49 -15.80 23.67
N SER A 104 5.25 -16.89 23.57
CA SER A 104 6.68 -16.89 23.20
C SER A 104 6.94 -17.08 21.70
N ARG A 105 5.90 -17.21 20.88
CA ARG A 105 6.02 -17.40 19.43
C ARG A 105 6.41 -16.11 18.73
N ASN A 106 7.17 -16.25 17.64
CA ASN A 106 7.55 -15.11 16.81
C ASN A 106 6.36 -14.67 15.99
N ILE A 107 5.82 -13.49 16.29
CA ILE A 107 4.74 -12.88 15.51
C ILE A 107 5.17 -11.57 14.88
N SER A 108 4.41 -11.14 13.88
CA SER A 108 4.51 -9.81 13.31
C SER A 108 3.11 -9.25 13.08
N VAL A 109 2.91 -7.97 13.41
CA VAL A 109 1.69 -7.24 13.07
C VAL A 109 2.03 -6.20 12.01
N ILE A 110 1.46 -6.34 10.81
CA ILE A 110 1.63 -5.37 9.72
C ILE A 110 0.58 -4.27 9.87
N GLY A 111 1.02 -3.02 9.76
CA GLY A 111 0.15 -1.85 9.79
C GLY A 111 0.48 -0.83 8.70
N SER A 112 -0.45 0.10 8.51
CA SER A 112 -0.26 1.22 7.60
C SER A 112 0.65 2.28 8.20
N ARG A 113 1.09 3.22 7.36
CA ARG A 113 1.85 4.40 7.81
C ARG A 113 1.03 5.30 8.72
N ASP A 114 -0.31 5.27 8.65
CA ASP A 114 -1.18 6.05 9.55
C ASP A 114 -0.96 5.68 11.02
N GLN A 115 -0.68 4.40 11.26
CA GLN A 115 -0.56 3.85 12.61
C GLN A 115 0.90 3.80 13.08
N LEU A 116 1.82 3.49 12.17
CA LEU A 116 3.22 3.21 12.51
C LEU A 116 4.19 4.37 12.22
N CYS A 117 3.79 5.40 11.44
CA CYS A 117 4.69 6.52 11.16
C CYS A 117 4.77 7.49 12.34
N LEU A 118 6.00 7.80 12.76
CA LEU A 118 6.28 8.76 13.84
C LEU A 118 6.70 10.15 13.33
N LEU A 119 6.87 10.31 12.01
CA LEU A 119 7.30 11.56 11.40
C LEU A 119 6.08 12.48 11.16
N PRO A 120 5.95 13.61 11.86
CA PRO A 120 4.75 14.46 11.79
C PRO A 120 4.39 14.94 10.39
N GLU A 121 5.40 15.32 9.61
CA GLU A 121 5.28 15.85 8.24
C GLU A 121 4.71 14.82 7.26
N VAL A 122 4.90 13.53 7.54
CA VAL A 122 4.26 12.46 6.78
C VAL A 122 2.89 12.15 7.38
N ARG A 123 2.77 12.09 8.71
CA ARG A 123 1.54 11.68 9.39
C ARG A 123 0.39 12.68 9.19
N SER A 124 0.69 13.96 9.07
CA SER A 124 -0.28 15.05 8.87
C SER A 124 -0.94 15.05 7.50
N LEU A 125 -0.34 14.38 6.50
CA LEU A 125 -0.91 14.29 5.16
C LEU A 125 -2.29 13.62 5.20
N GLU A 126 -3.26 14.10 4.41
CA GLU A 126 -4.62 13.56 4.47
C GLU A 126 -4.76 12.18 3.80
N SER A 127 -4.09 11.99 2.66
CA SER A 127 -4.21 10.78 1.85
C SER A 127 -3.18 9.71 2.19
N ASN A 128 -3.60 8.43 2.23
CA ASN A 128 -2.69 7.29 2.37
C ASN A 128 -1.62 7.23 1.27
N SER A 129 -1.99 7.55 0.02
CA SER A 129 -1.04 7.56 -1.10
C SER A 129 0.02 8.65 -0.93
N ALA A 130 -0.39 9.83 -0.43
CA ALA A 130 0.53 10.91 -0.08
C ALA A 130 1.58 10.46 0.96
N LYS A 131 1.12 9.78 2.01
CA LYS A 131 1.99 9.23 3.06
C LYS A 131 2.97 8.21 2.52
N ILE A 132 2.51 7.30 1.66
CA ILE A 132 3.35 6.27 1.03
C ILE A 132 4.45 6.94 0.21
N PHE A 133 4.07 7.87 -0.67
CA PHE A 133 4.98 8.58 -1.54
C PHE A 133 6.01 9.40 -0.75
N ALA A 134 5.55 10.27 0.15
CA ALA A 134 6.40 11.11 0.99
C ALA A 134 7.38 10.28 1.83
N CYS A 135 6.92 9.14 2.37
CA CYS A 135 7.78 8.19 3.08
C CYS A 135 8.82 7.56 2.14
N ARG A 136 8.43 7.10 0.94
CA ARG A 136 9.34 6.50 -0.05
C ARG A 136 10.45 7.47 -0.45
N VAL A 137 10.11 8.71 -0.78
CA VAL A 137 11.07 9.75 -1.16
C VAL A 137 12.05 10.03 -0.02
N ARG A 138 11.55 10.18 1.23
CA ARG A 138 12.42 10.44 2.38
C ARG A 138 13.33 9.27 2.75
N VAL A 139 12.88 8.04 2.51
CA VAL A 139 13.70 6.83 2.69
C VAL A 139 14.79 6.76 1.63
N GLN A 140 14.45 6.96 0.36
CA GLN A 140 15.41 6.95 -0.76
C GLN A 140 16.47 8.04 -0.61
N THR A 141 16.08 9.25 -0.20
CA THR A 141 16.99 10.38 0.04
C THR A 141 17.67 10.35 1.42
N ARG A 142 17.40 9.33 2.24
CA ARG A 142 17.91 9.20 3.63
C ARG A 142 17.64 10.41 4.55
N THR A 143 16.58 11.16 4.27
CA THR A 143 16.13 12.32 5.06
C THR A 143 15.18 11.94 6.21
N CYS A 144 14.66 10.71 6.23
CA CYS A 144 13.87 10.21 7.38
C CYS A 144 14.78 9.72 8.51
N ASP A 145 14.90 10.51 9.57
CA ASP A 145 15.73 10.16 10.75
C ASP A 145 15.32 8.84 11.41
N TYR A 146 14.02 8.57 11.53
CA TYR A 146 13.52 7.32 12.11
C TYR A 146 13.95 6.10 11.31
N PHE A 147 13.89 6.18 9.98
CA PHE A 147 14.33 5.09 9.10
C PHE A 147 15.85 4.94 9.17
N ARG A 148 16.59 6.05 9.08
CA ARG A 148 18.05 6.04 9.16
C ARG A 148 18.55 5.39 10.45
N ASN A 149 17.95 5.71 11.58
CA ASN A 149 18.30 5.12 12.87
C ASN A 149 17.98 3.62 12.93
N PHE A 150 16.83 3.20 12.38
CA PHE A 150 16.49 1.78 12.28
C PHE A 150 17.48 1.03 11.39
N ASP A 151 17.80 1.57 10.22
CA ASP A 151 18.73 0.96 9.25
C ASP A 151 20.13 0.74 9.86
N LEU A 152 20.59 1.69 10.69
CA LEU A 152 21.87 1.60 11.42
C LEU A 152 21.88 0.59 12.57
N LYS A 153 20.72 0.30 13.18
CA LYS A 153 20.59 -0.54 14.40
C LYS A 153 19.69 -1.74 14.19
N ARG A 154 19.56 -2.20 12.94
CA ARG A 154 18.55 -3.15 12.49
C ARG A 154 18.53 -4.42 13.35
N ASP A 155 19.67 -5.07 13.48
CA ASP A 155 19.79 -6.35 14.19
C ASP A 155 19.52 -6.20 15.69
N ASP A 156 20.09 -5.18 16.34
CA ASP A 156 19.90 -4.91 17.77
C ASP A 156 18.42 -4.64 18.11
N VAL A 157 17.75 -3.83 17.28
CA VAL A 157 16.33 -3.50 17.44
C VAL A 157 15.47 -4.76 17.31
N VAL A 158 15.70 -5.55 16.26
CA VAL A 158 14.91 -6.78 16.01
C VAL A 158 15.13 -7.81 17.11
N ASN A 159 16.37 -8.01 17.54
CA ASN A 159 16.71 -8.95 18.61
C ASN A 159 16.08 -8.53 19.94
N THR A 160 16.08 -7.24 20.26
CA THR A 160 15.43 -6.70 21.46
C THR A 160 13.91 -6.93 21.41
N LEU A 161 13.28 -6.67 20.26
CA LEU A 161 11.84 -6.87 20.09
C LEU A 161 11.45 -8.36 20.20
N LYS A 162 12.23 -9.26 19.58
CA LYS A 162 12.02 -10.71 19.70
C LYS A 162 12.19 -11.20 21.15
N ALA A 163 13.14 -10.66 21.89
CA ALA A 163 13.35 -11.00 23.30
C ALA A 163 12.19 -10.57 24.21
N ASN A 164 11.45 -9.53 23.83
CA ASN A 164 10.27 -9.04 24.56
C ASN A 164 9.00 -9.88 24.28
N GLY A 165 9.07 -10.89 23.41
CA GLY A 165 7.96 -11.78 23.08
C GLY A 165 7.01 -11.19 22.04
N VAL A 166 5.70 -11.34 22.27
CA VAL A 166 4.65 -10.85 21.36
C VAL A 166 4.54 -9.33 21.43
N VAL A 167 4.83 -8.66 20.30
CA VAL A 167 4.80 -7.20 20.14
C VAL A 167 3.65 -6.79 19.22
N ASP A 168 2.79 -5.86 19.66
CA ASP A 168 1.71 -5.27 18.84
C ASP A 168 2.10 -3.88 18.24
N ILE A 169 1.13 -3.21 17.61
CA ILE A 169 1.36 -1.91 16.94
C ILE A 169 1.68 -0.84 17.97
N GLU A 170 0.97 -0.82 19.09
CA GLU A 170 1.12 0.14 20.18
C GLU A 170 2.49 -0.01 20.87
N ASP A 171 2.93 -1.25 21.07
CA ASP A 171 4.25 -1.60 21.57
C ASP A 171 5.34 -1.11 20.60
N LEU A 172 5.19 -1.37 19.29
CA LEU A 172 6.12 -0.90 18.26
C LEU A 172 6.22 0.63 18.21
N VAL A 173 5.09 1.33 18.30
CA VAL A 173 5.05 2.80 18.32
C VAL A 173 5.75 3.34 19.58
N THR A 174 5.51 2.71 20.73
CA THR A 174 6.14 3.10 22.00
C THR A 174 7.65 2.89 21.95
N PHE A 175 8.09 1.74 21.44
CA PHE A 175 9.50 1.41 21.24
C PHE A 175 10.17 2.35 20.23
N GLY A 176 9.51 2.66 19.11
CA GLY A 176 10.06 3.58 18.12
C GLY A 176 10.19 5.02 18.63
N LYS A 177 9.30 5.47 19.53
CA LYS A 177 9.42 6.78 20.19
C LYS A 177 10.62 6.82 21.13
N SER A 178 10.85 5.79 21.94
CA SER A 178 11.97 5.75 22.89
C SER A 178 13.33 5.59 22.21
N THR A 179 13.39 4.81 21.12
CA THR A 179 14.64 4.52 20.40
C THR A 179 14.89 5.41 19.19
N ARG A 180 13.94 6.28 18.84
CA ARG A 180 13.90 7.07 17.59
C ARG A 180 14.11 6.23 16.33
N CYS A 181 13.61 5.00 16.31
CA CYS A 181 13.70 4.09 15.17
C CYS A 181 12.29 3.90 14.55
N CYS A 182 12.20 3.63 13.25
CA CYS A 182 10.94 3.60 12.51
C CYS A 182 10.08 2.34 12.80
N PRO A 183 8.91 2.46 13.45
CA PRO A 183 8.02 1.31 13.73
C PRO A 183 7.53 0.62 12.45
N TYR A 184 7.28 1.40 11.40
CA TYR A 184 6.82 0.86 10.11
C TYR A 184 7.83 -0.13 9.54
N TYR A 185 9.11 0.21 9.48
CA TYR A 185 10.14 -0.70 8.97
C TYR A 185 10.50 -1.82 9.96
N MET A 186 10.41 -1.58 11.27
CA MET A 186 10.50 -2.67 12.27
C MET A 186 9.46 -3.76 12.02
N SER A 187 8.19 -3.39 11.81
CA SER A 187 7.11 -4.36 11.55
C SER A 187 7.37 -5.20 10.30
N ARG A 188 7.91 -4.58 9.24
CA ARG A 188 8.26 -5.26 7.99
C ARG A 188 9.41 -6.24 8.17
N GLU A 189 10.36 -5.91 9.04
CA GLU A 189 11.49 -6.77 9.36
C GLU A 189 11.06 -7.96 10.21
N LEU A 190 10.26 -7.73 11.25
CA LEU A 190 9.73 -8.81 12.10
C LEU A 190 8.93 -9.84 11.28
N LYS A 191 8.28 -9.41 10.20
CA LYS A 191 7.52 -10.29 9.29
C LYS A 191 8.37 -11.38 8.63
N THR A 192 9.66 -11.16 8.37
CA THR A 192 10.46 -12.13 7.60
C THR A 192 10.58 -13.47 8.33
N ASP A 193 10.74 -13.40 9.66
CA ASP A 193 11.00 -14.53 10.54
C ASP A 193 9.78 -14.93 11.39
N ALA A 194 8.65 -14.26 11.17
CA ALA A 194 7.42 -14.52 11.91
C ALA A 194 6.81 -15.87 11.52
N GLU A 195 6.37 -16.61 12.54
CA GLU A 195 5.56 -17.82 12.39
C GLU A 195 4.09 -17.46 12.15
N ILE A 196 3.63 -16.36 12.77
CA ILE A 196 2.31 -15.78 12.53
C ILE A 196 2.43 -14.33 12.11
N VAL A 197 1.74 -13.97 11.02
CA VAL A 197 1.62 -12.58 10.57
C VAL A 197 0.17 -12.12 10.70
N PHE A 198 -0.05 -11.07 11.49
CA PHE A 198 -1.33 -10.38 11.62
C PHE A 198 -1.39 -9.22 10.63
N MET A 199 -2.44 -9.15 9.80
CA MET A 199 -2.60 -8.06 8.83
C MET A 199 -4.06 -7.82 8.44
N PRO A 200 -4.43 -6.62 7.97
CA PRO A 200 -5.78 -6.41 7.43
C PRO A 200 -5.98 -7.15 6.08
N TYR A 201 -7.22 -7.54 5.77
CA TYR A 201 -7.53 -8.29 4.53
C TYR A 201 -7.13 -7.63 3.23
N ASN A 202 -7.21 -6.31 3.15
CA ASN A 202 -6.84 -5.60 1.94
C ASN A 202 -5.35 -5.81 1.57
N TYR A 203 -4.48 -6.18 2.52
CA TYR A 203 -3.08 -6.51 2.24
C TYR A 203 -2.92 -7.86 1.52
N LEU A 204 -3.90 -8.75 1.66
CA LEU A 204 -3.93 -10.05 1.00
C LEU A 204 -4.69 -10.01 -0.33
N LEU A 205 -5.82 -9.31 -0.34
CA LEU A 205 -6.76 -9.29 -1.46
C LEU A 205 -6.35 -8.31 -2.56
N ASP A 206 -5.75 -7.17 -2.21
CA ASP A 206 -5.18 -6.26 -3.21
C ASP A 206 -3.80 -6.77 -3.65
N GLY A 207 -3.71 -7.23 -4.90
CA GLY A 207 -2.47 -7.74 -5.48
C GLY A 207 -1.33 -6.71 -5.53
N LYS A 208 -1.62 -5.40 -5.65
CA LYS A 208 -0.60 -4.34 -5.61
C LYS A 208 -0.02 -4.21 -4.21
N ILE A 209 -0.88 -4.18 -3.19
CA ILE A 209 -0.45 -4.10 -1.79
C ILE A 209 0.33 -5.38 -1.41
N ARG A 210 -0.17 -6.56 -1.80
CA ARG A 210 0.49 -7.84 -1.51
C ARG A 210 1.92 -7.89 -2.04
N ARG A 211 2.14 -7.45 -3.29
CA ARG A 211 3.48 -7.32 -3.89
C ARG A 211 4.34 -6.29 -3.17
N LEU A 212 3.78 -5.12 -2.84
CA LEU A 212 4.51 -4.05 -2.14
C LEU A 212 5.05 -4.48 -0.77
N TYR A 213 4.28 -5.28 -0.02
CA TYR A 213 4.68 -5.81 1.28
C TYR A 213 5.43 -7.15 1.21
N ASN A 214 5.69 -7.64 -0.01
CA ASN A 214 6.35 -8.92 -0.29
C ASN A 214 5.71 -10.07 0.51
N ILE A 215 4.39 -10.10 0.59
CA ILE A 215 3.66 -11.14 1.35
C ILE A 215 3.65 -12.40 0.50
N ASP A 216 4.42 -13.38 0.95
CA ASP A 216 4.49 -14.70 0.36
C ASP A 216 3.43 -15.61 1.00
N LEU A 217 2.71 -16.34 0.14
CA LEU A 217 1.67 -17.29 0.54
C LEU A 217 2.08 -18.74 0.24
N GLU A 218 3.31 -18.96 -0.23
CA GLU A 218 3.85 -20.30 -0.37
C GLU A 218 3.97 -20.97 0.99
N ASN A 219 3.45 -22.20 1.08
CA ASN A 219 3.35 -22.97 2.32
C ASN A 219 2.72 -22.19 3.50
N ALA A 220 1.74 -21.34 3.21
CA ALA A 220 1.04 -20.54 4.21
C ALA A 220 -0.40 -21.01 4.47
N VAL A 221 -0.80 -21.01 5.74
CA VAL A 221 -2.20 -21.11 6.16
C VAL A 221 -2.75 -19.69 6.29
N VAL A 222 -3.77 -19.36 5.51
CA VAL A 222 -4.42 -18.04 5.55
C VAL A 222 -5.75 -18.15 6.29
N ILE A 223 -5.94 -17.32 7.32
CA ILE A 223 -7.15 -17.28 8.14
C ILE A 223 -7.81 -15.92 7.94
N PHE A 224 -9.08 -15.95 7.52
CA PHE A 224 -9.92 -14.75 7.48
C PHE A 224 -10.91 -14.76 8.66
N ASP A 225 -10.67 -13.94 9.70
CA ASP A 225 -11.60 -13.70 10.82
C ASP A 225 -12.57 -12.51 10.61
N GLU A 226 -13.89 -12.72 10.71
CA GLU A 226 -14.93 -11.74 10.33
C GLU A 226 -14.99 -11.45 8.81
N ALA A 227 -14.91 -12.51 8.00
CA ALA A 227 -14.85 -12.50 6.53
C ALA A 227 -16.12 -12.06 5.77
N HIS A 228 -17.11 -11.48 6.45
CA HIS A 228 -18.42 -11.15 5.84
C HIS A 228 -18.38 -9.98 4.84
N ASN A 229 -17.29 -9.21 4.78
CA ASN A 229 -17.12 -8.10 3.82
C ASN A 229 -16.05 -8.37 2.76
N ILE A 230 -15.62 -9.62 2.55
CA ILE A 230 -14.57 -9.91 1.56
C ILE A 230 -14.98 -9.44 0.16
N GLU A 231 -16.24 -9.60 -0.23
CA GLU A 231 -16.75 -9.14 -1.54
C GLU A 231 -16.52 -7.65 -1.74
N GLN A 232 -16.97 -6.81 -0.81
CA GLN A 232 -16.76 -5.36 -0.88
C GLN A 232 -15.28 -4.99 -0.94
N VAL A 233 -14.44 -5.66 -0.14
CA VAL A 233 -12.99 -5.39 -0.15
C VAL A 233 -12.35 -5.74 -1.51
N CYS A 234 -12.81 -6.82 -2.15
CA CYS A 234 -12.38 -7.18 -3.50
C CYS A 234 -12.88 -6.18 -4.55
N GLU A 235 -14.14 -5.75 -4.45
CA GLU A 235 -14.73 -4.74 -5.32
C GLU A 235 -13.95 -3.41 -5.21
N ASP A 236 -13.71 -2.94 -4.00
CA ASP A 236 -12.96 -1.71 -3.73
C ASP A 236 -11.52 -1.79 -4.28
N ALA A 237 -10.87 -2.96 -4.19
CA ALA A 237 -9.50 -3.17 -4.70
C ALA A 237 -9.42 -3.20 -6.25
N ALA A 238 -10.52 -3.61 -6.91
CA ALA A 238 -10.64 -3.63 -8.35
C ALA A 238 -11.23 -2.32 -8.93
N SER A 239 -11.80 -1.48 -8.07
CA SER A 239 -12.50 -0.27 -8.46
C SER A 239 -11.64 0.97 -8.34
N VAL A 240 -12.01 1.96 -9.14
CA VAL A 240 -11.39 3.29 -9.14
C VAL A 240 -12.47 4.35 -9.22
N THR A 241 -12.24 5.47 -8.53
CA THR A 241 -13.04 6.68 -8.68
C THR A 241 -12.18 7.83 -9.20
N LEU A 242 -12.70 8.52 -10.22
CA LEU A 242 -12.17 9.78 -10.74
C LEU A 242 -13.31 10.79 -10.71
N SER A 243 -13.15 11.87 -9.94
CA SER A 243 -14.12 12.98 -9.91
C SER A 243 -13.63 14.16 -10.76
N SER A 244 -14.57 14.97 -11.24
CA SER A 244 -14.25 16.21 -11.98
C SER A 244 -13.35 17.14 -11.15
N GLY A 245 -13.67 17.34 -9.87
CA GLY A 245 -12.84 18.16 -8.98
C GLY A 245 -11.40 17.63 -8.79
N MET A 246 -11.22 16.30 -8.82
CA MET A 246 -9.89 15.72 -8.86
C MET A 246 -9.19 16.12 -10.17
N LEU A 247 -9.82 15.87 -11.33
CA LEU A 247 -9.23 16.13 -12.65
C LEU A 247 -8.82 17.59 -12.84
N ALA A 248 -9.72 18.51 -12.50
CA ALA A 248 -9.46 19.95 -12.52
C ALA A 248 -8.24 20.33 -11.65
N SER A 249 -8.14 19.75 -10.45
CA SER A 249 -7.02 20.02 -9.55
C SER A 249 -5.68 19.55 -10.11
N ALA A 250 -5.65 18.40 -10.82
CA ALA A 250 -4.44 17.93 -11.47
C ALA A 250 -4.03 18.78 -12.68
N ILE A 251 -5.00 19.21 -13.49
CA ILE A 251 -4.76 20.10 -14.64
C ILE A 251 -4.17 21.43 -14.15
N GLU A 252 -4.74 22.02 -13.09
CA GLU A 252 -4.23 23.27 -12.53
C GLU A 252 -2.85 23.08 -11.89
N TYR A 253 -2.61 21.96 -11.20
CA TYR A 253 -1.28 21.66 -10.67
C TYR A 253 -0.23 21.58 -11.78
N LEU A 254 -0.50 20.82 -12.85
CA LEU A 254 0.40 20.72 -14.00
C LEU A 254 0.61 22.07 -14.68
N ARG A 255 -0.41 22.93 -14.75
CA ARG A 255 -0.25 24.30 -15.25
C ARG A 255 0.80 25.07 -14.44
N VAL A 256 0.69 25.09 -13.12
CA VAL A 256 1.65 25.78 -12.24
C VAL A 256 3.06 25.22 -12.42
N VAL A 257 3.20 23.89 -12.47
CA VAL A 257 4.51 23.27 -12.72
C VAL A 257 5.08 23.68 -14.08
N CYS A 258 4.27 23.69 -15.14
CA CYS A 258 4.69 24.11 -16.47
C CYS A 258 5.16 25.57 -16.49
N GLU A 259 4.43 26.49 -15.83
CA GLU A 259 4.77 27.92 -15.79
C GLU A 259 6.13 28.16 -15.10
N VAL A 260 6.41 27.44 -14.00
CA VAL A 260 7.69 27.54 -13.30
C VAL A 260 8.82 26.92 -14.11
N VAL A 261 8.64 25.71 -14.66
CA VAL A 261 9.67 25.05 -15.49
C VAL A 261 9.98 25.90 -16.73
N PHE A 262 8.96 26.46 -17.39
CA PHE A 262 9.15 27.35 -18.53
C PHE A 262 9.97 28.60 -18.15
N SER A 263 9.66 29.22 -17.01
CA SER A 263 10.39 30.40 -16.53
C SER A 263 11.88 30.08 -16.27
N LEU A 264 12.18 28.91 -15.69
CA LEU A 264 13.55 28.45 -15.47
C LEU A 264 14.28 28.15 -16.77
N THR A 265 13.61 27.55 -17.77
CA THR A 265 14.23 27.31 -19.08
C THR A 265 14.60 28.61 -19.80
N VAL A 266 13.71 29.62 -19.75
CA VAL A 266 13.97 30.93 -20.37
C VAL A 266 15.13 31.66 -19.67
N GLN A 267 15.21 31.59 -18.34
CA GLN A 267 16.34 32.17 -17.59
C GLN A 267 17.67 31.50 -17.94
N SER A 268 17.69 30.17 -18.08
CA SER A 268 18.90 29.45 -18.46
C SER A 268 19.41 29.78 -19.87
N GLU A 269 18.51 30.14 -20.79
CA GLU A 269 18.87 30.60 -22.14
C GLU A 269 19.34 32.07 -22.12
N ALA A 270 18.75 32.92 -21.28
CA ALA A 270 19.17 34.32 -21.13
C ALA A 270 20.58 34.45 -20.51
N ASP A 271 20.90 33.62 -19.51
CA ASP A 271 22.23 33.59 -18.87
C ASP A 271 23.35 33.12 -19.81
N GLN A 272 23.01 32.43 -20.91
CA GLN A 272 23.99 32.07 -21.95
C GLN A 272 24.33 33.21 -22.91
N TYR A 273 23.53 34.29 -22.94
CA TYR A 273 23.72 35.42 -23.87
C TYR A 273 24.11 36.74 -23.18
N GLU A 274 24.06 36.85 -21.85
CA GLU A 274 24.57 38.05 -21.15
C GLU A 274 26.08 38.02 -20.94
N LEU A 275 26.79 38.11 -22.06
CA LEU A 275 28.10 38.76 -22.16
C LEU A 275 28.04 39.84 -23.26
N GLN A 276 27.01 40.69 -23.22
CA GLN A 276 27.06 42.12 -23.59
C GLN A 276 25.66 42.80 -23.56
N ALA A 277 25.54 43.75 -22.62
CA ALA A 277 24.84 45.03 -22.71
C ALA A 277 23.29 45.12 -22.71
N THR A 278 22.85 45.76 -21.61
CA THR A 278 21.85 46.85 -21.46
C THR A 278 20.35 46.53 -21.40
N GLU A 279 19.83 46.79 -20.19
CA GLU A 279 18.59 47.51 -19.84
C GLU A 279 17.59 47.74 -20.98
N GLU A 280 16.50 46.97 -20.99
CA GLU A 280 15.10 47.41 -21.09
C GLU A 280 14.20 46.23 -21.54
N ALA A 281 13.69 45.45 -20.58
CA ALA A 281 12.49 44.62 -20.75
C ALA A 281 11.86 44.27 -19.40
N GLY A 282 11.81 45.24 -18.49
CA GLY A 282 11.01 45.12 -17.27
C GLY A 282 9.56 45.44 -17.58
N ALA A 283 8.73 44.43 -17.92
CA ALA A 283 7.28 44.37 -17.67
C ALA A 283 6.59 43.30 -18.54
N PHE A 284 6.73 42.02 -18.17
CA PHE A 284 5.68 41.03 -18.46
C PHE A 284 5.65 39.95 -17.37
N VAL A 285 5.50 40.38 -16.12
CA VAL A 285 5.15 39.47 -15.02
C VAL A 285 3.68 39.73 -14.72
N GLY A 286 2.83 39.02 -15.46
CA GLY A 286 1.38 39.07 -15.29
C GLY A 286 0.98 38.49 -13.93
N THR A 287 0.52 39.38 -13.06
CA THR A 287 -0.53 39.17 -12.03
C THR A 287 -0.50 37.85 -11.25
N HIS A 288 -0.02 37.95 -10.01
CA HIS A 288 -0.30 37.01 -8.91
C HIS A 288 -1.79 36.61 -8.86
N THR A 289 -2.14 35.46 -9.40
CA THR A 289 -3.39 34.76 -9.07
C THR A 289 -3.11 33.81 -7.91
N ASN A 290 -3.59 34.13 -6.71
CA ASN A 290 -3.65 33.31 -5.49
C ASN A 290 -2.82 31.99 -5.51
N LEU A 291 -1.49 32.12 -5.43
CA LEU A 291 -0.51 31.02 -5.53
C LEU A 291 -0.26 30.29 -4.20
N SER A 292 -0.93 30.63 -3.09
CA SER A 292 -0.54 30.10 -1.77
C SER A 292 -0.78 28.59 -1.61
N ALA A 293 -1.63 27.97 -2.42
CA ALA A 293 -1.90 26.52 -2.35
C ALA A 293 -0.87 25.67 -3.13
N TYR A 294 -0.29 26.19 -4.21
CA TYR A 294 0.56 25.43 -5.14
C TYR A 294 1.99 25.96 -5.22
N ASP A 295 2.49 26.53 -4.12
CA ASP A 295 3.87 27.04 -4.05
C ASP A 295 4.89 25.89 -4.16
N ILE A 296 5.54 25.79 -5.32
CA ILE A 296 6.60 24.82 -5.63
C ILE A 296 8.01 25.44 -5.61
N SER A 297 8.14 26.72 -5.23
CA SER A 297 9.42 27.42 -5.18
C SER A 297 10.45 26.77 -4.26
N ARG A 298 9.99 25.96 -3.30
CA ARG A 298 10.80 25.25 -2.31
C ARG A 298 11.37 23.91 -2.78
N ALA A 299 10.96 23.38 -3.93
CA ALA A 299 11.39 22.06 -4.39
C ALA A 299 12.86 21.98 -4.86
N GLY A 300 13.55 23.13 -4.95
CA GLY A 300 14.94 23.24 -5.39
C GLY A 300 15.08 23.23 -6.91
N GLU A 301 15.90 24.14 -7.46
CA GLU A 301 16.07 24.36 -8.90
C GLU A 301 16.54 23.11 -9.66
N ASP A 302 17.39 22.28 -9.04
CA ASP A 302 17.90 21.03 -9.64
C ASP A 302 16.78 20.02 -9.95
N LYS A 303 15.74 19.95 -9.12
CA LYS A 303 14.61 19.03 -9.36
C LYS A 303 13.66 19.57 -10.40
N LEU A 304 13.41 20.88 -10.40
CA LEU A 304 12.53 21.48 -11.40
C LEU A 304 13.16 21.46 -12.80
N SER A 305 14.47 21.72 -12.91
CA SER A 305 15.20 21.65 -14.19
C SER A 305 15.27 20.23 -14.77
N SER A 306 15.12 19.20 -13.95
CA SER A 306 15.03 17.81 -14.43
C SER A 306 13.72 17.45 -15.12
N LEU A 307 12.67 18.29 -14.96
CA LEU A 307 11.39 18.09 -15.61
C LEU A 307 11.46 18.51 -17.08
N ASN A 308 11.00 17.63 -17.97
CA ASN A 308 10.89 17.96 -19.38
C ASN A 308 9.53 18.61 -19.69
N LEU A 309 9.58 19.87 -20.11
CA LEU A 309 8.40 20.70 -20.40
C LEU A 309 7.47 20.09 -21.46
N GLU A 310 8.01 19.45 -22.51
CA GLU A 310 7.20 18.80 -23.54
C GLU A 310 6.36 17.66 -22.95
N ARG A 311 6.94 16.88 -22.03
CA ARG A 311 6.23 15.79 -21.34
C ARG A 311 5.11 16.31 -20.45
N LEU A 312 5.37 17.42 -19.73
CA LEU A 312 4.37 18.05 -18.86
C LEU A 312 3.19 18.61 -19.66
N LEU A 313 3.48 19.31 -20.77
CA LEU A 313 2.46 19.86 -21.66
C LEU A 313 1.64 18.75 -22.32
N SER A 314 2.29 17.66 -22.73
CA SER A 314 1.62 16.48 -23.27
C SER A 314 0.64 15.88 -22.27
N LEU A 315 1.09 15.61 -21.04
CA LEU A 315 0.24 15.07 -19.98
C LEU A 315 -0.92 16.03 -19.65
N LYS A 316 -0.65 17.33 -19.53
CA LYS A 316 -1.68 18.34 -19.28
C LYS A 316 -2.73 18.35 -20.40
N GLY A 317 -2.31 18.29 -21.66
CA GLY A 317 -3.21 18.22 -22.81
C GLY A 317 -4.09 16.98 -22.81
N GLN A 318 -3.52 15.81 -22.46
CA GLN A 318 -4.26 14.55 -22.32
C GLN A 318 -5.34 14.64 -21.24
N LEU A 319 -5.03 15.25 -20.09
CA LEU A 319 -6.01 15.41 -18.99
C LEU A 319 -7.13 16.39 -19.34
N ILE A 320 -6.82 17.49 -20.04
CA ILE A 320 -7.83 18.44 -20.53
C ILE A 320 -8.76 17.76 -21.54
N GLU A 321 -8.21 16.97 -22.47
CA GLU A 321 -9.05 16.25 -23.43
C GLU A 321 -9.90 15.17 -22.73
N LEU A 322 -9.35 14.50 -21.70
CA LEU A 322 -10.13 13.59 -20.88
C LEU A 322 -11.29 14.31 -20.17
N GLU A 323 -11.06 15.48 -19.59
CA GLU A 323 -12.09 16.31 -18.96
C GLU A 323 -13.18 16.68 -19.97
N ARG A 324 -12.79 17.16 -21.16
CA ARG A 324 -13.71 17.51 -22.25
C ARG A 324 -14.55 16.32 -22.71
N LEU A 325 -13.96 15.13 -22.79
CA LEU A 325 -14.67 13.91 -23.18
C LEU A 325 -15.65 13.45 -22.10
N LEU A 326 -15.29 13.58 -20.83
CA LEU A 326 -16.15 13.27 -19.70
C LEU A 326 -17.34 14.23 -19.61
N ASP A 327 -17.11 15.53 -19.80
CA ASP A 327 -18.16 16.55 -19.82
C ASP A 327 -19.15 16.38 -20.99
N SER A 328 -18.73 15.69 -22.06
CA SER A 328 -19.59 15.39 -23.21
C SER A 328 -20.54 14.20 -22.99
N LEU A 329 -20.43 13.51 -21.85
CA LEU A 329 -21.29 12.37 -21.52
C LEU A 329 -22.65 12.86 -21.01
N ASP A 330 -23.72 12.36 -21.62
CA ASP A 330 -25.09 12.71 -21.24
C ASP A 330 -25.57 11.83 -20.08
N VAL A 331 -25.50 12.38 -18.86
CA VAL A 331 -25.65 11.66 -17.60
C VAL A 331 -27.01 11.96 -16.99
N THR A 332 -27.79 10.91 -16.79
CA THR A 332 -29.07 10.99 -16.11
C THR A 332 -28.87 11.08 -14.59
N GLU A 333 -29.92 11.44 -13.84
CA GLU A 333 -29.88 11.47 -12.37
C GLU A 333 -29.51 10.11 -11.73
N GLU A 334 -29.73 9.00 -12.45
CA GLU A 334 -29.38 7.64 -12.02
C GLU A 334 -27.93 7.26 -12.36
N GLY A 335 -27.19 8.12 -13.06
CA GLY A 335 -25.84 7.86 -13.56
C GLY A 335 -25.83 7.05 -14.87
N ILE A 336 -24.61 6.81 -15.39
CA ILE A 336 -24.40 5.99 -16.59
C ILE A 336 -23.49 4.82 -16.26
N THR A 337 -23.88 3.61 -16.66
CA THR A 337 -22.99 2.45 -16.70
C THR A 337 -22.62 2.14 -18.15
N LYS A 338 -21.32 2.00 -18.43
CA LYS A 338 -20.78 1.63 -19.74
C LYS A 338 -19.97 0.33 -19.64
N PRO A 339 -19.87 -0.45 -20.73
CA PRO A 339 -18.99 -1.62 -20.78
C PRO A 339 -17.50 -1.23 -20.68
N SER A 340 -16.64 -2.18 -20.34
CA SER A 340 -15.22 -1.92 -20.02
C SER A 340 -14.40 -1.41 -21.21
N ASP A 341 -14.76 -1.78 -22.43
CA ASP A 341 -14.17 -1.30 -23.68
C ASP A 341 -14.36 0.20 -23.89
N PHE A 342 -15.49 0.75 -23.45
CA PHE A 342 -15.75 2.19 -23.51
C PHE A 342 -14.66 3.00 -22.79
N LEU A 343 -14.17 2.50 -21.64
CA LEU A 343 -13.12 3.19 -20.89
C LEU A 343 -11.80 3.25 -21.68
N PHE A 344 -11.41 2.16 -22.32
CA PHE A 344 -10.19 2.14 -23.13
C PHE A 344 -10.31 3.04 -24.37
N ASP A 345 -11.49 3.10 -24.99
CA ASP A 345 -11.76 4.05 -26.08
C ASP A 345 -11.72 5.51 -25.60
N LEU A 346 -12.37 5.82 -24.46
CA LEU A 346 -12.36 7.15 -23.85
C LEU A 346 -10.93 7.63 -23.56
N LEU A 347 -10.14 6.80 -22.88
CA LEU A 347 -8.73 7.10 -22.58
C LEU A 347 -7.89 7.19 -23.85
N GLY A 348 -8.12 6.30 -24.82
CA GLY A 348 -7.44 6.32 -26.12
C GLY A 348 -7.68 7.61 -26.88
N ARG A 349 -8.91 8.14 -26.89
CA ARG A 349 -9.26 9.45 -27.48
C ARG A 349 -8.59 10.62 -26.76
N ALA A 350 -8.42 10.52 -25.44
CA ALA A 350 -7.62 11.46 -24.66
C ALA A 350 -6.10 11.31 -24.88
N GLY A 351 -5.65 10.38 -25.72
CA GLY A 351 -4.23 10.12 -25.98
C GLY A 351 -3.54 9.25 -24.92
N LEU A 352 -4.30 8.67 -23.98
CA LEU A 352 -3.83 7.73 -22.96
C LEU A 352 -4.00 6.29 -23.44
N THR A 353 -3.00 5.80 -24.17
CA THR A 353 -2.97 4.48 -24.79
C THR A 353 -1.96 3.58 -24.10
N HIS A 354 -1.95 2.29 -24.44
CA HIS A 354 -0.91 1.37 -23.96
C HIS A 354 0.52 1.85 -24.27
N GLN A 355 0.73 2.56 -25.39
CA GLN A 355 2.05 3.06 -25.79
C GLN A 355 2.46 4.32 -25.01
N SER A 356 1.52 5.20 -24.69
CA SER A 356 1.79 6.44 -23.93
C SER A 356 1.71 6.27 -22.41
N LYS A 357 1.17 5.14 -21.93
CA LYS A 357 0.97 4.83 -20.51
C LYS A 357 2.25 5.02 -19.68
N ASP A 358 3.34 4.35 -20.03
CA ASP A 358 4.55 4.35 -19.20
C ASP A 358 5.18 5.74 -19.14
N PHE A 359 5.11 6.48 -20.25
CA PHE A 359 5.55 7.86 -20.32
C PHE A 359 4.71 8.78 -19.42
N ALA A 360 3.37 8.67 -19.48
CA ALA A 360 2.46 9.43 -18.63
C ALA A 360 2.70 9.12 -17.14
N LEU A 361 2.86 7.84 -16.79
CA LEU A 361 3.15 7.40 -15.42
C LEU A 361 4.47 7.97 -14.91
N GLN A 362 5.53 7.93 -15.73
CA GLN A 362 6.81 8.47 -15.33
C GLN A 362 6.75 10.00 -15.14
N THR A 363 6.06 10.73 -16.04
CA THR A 363 5.88 12.19 -15.90
C THR A 363 5.15 12.53 -14.60
N VAL A 364 4.11 11.76 -14.28
CA VAL A 364 3.37 11.88 -13.02
C VAL A 364 4.28 11.62 -11.81
N GLU A 365 5.12 10.59 -11.83
CA GLU A 365 6.05 10.30 -10.73
C GLU A 365 7.08 11.42 -10.51
N GLU A 366 7.59 12.00 -11.60
CA GLU A 366 8.51 13.14 -11.58
C GLU A 366 7.83 14.38 -10.97
N VAL A 367 6.61 14.70 -11.40
CA VAL A 367 5.80 15.81 -10.87
C VAL A 367 5.50 15.63 -9.38
N LEU A 368 5.14 14.41 -8.96
CA LEU A 368 4.91 14.10 -7.54
C LEU A 368 6.19 14.25 -6.71
N SER A 369 7.35 13.90 -7.27
CA SER A 369 8.65 14.03 -6.60
C SER A 369 8.99 15.49 -6.31
N VAL A 370 8.66 16.40 -7.23
CA VAL A 370 8.77 17.85 -7.03
C VAL A 370 7.79 18.33 -5.96
N ALA A 371 6.53 17.90 -6.03
CA ALA A 371 5.50 18.24 -5.04
C ALA A 371 5.94 17.89 -3.59
N ALA A 372 6.48 16.69 -3.40
CA ALA A 372 6.95 16.25 -2.08
C ALA A 372 8.21 16.99 -1.60
N ALA A 373 9.02 17.53 -2.52
CA ALA A 373 10.18 18.33 -2.17
C ALA A 373 9.80 19.77 -1.76
N ALA A 374 8.72 20.31 -2.31
CA ALA A 374 8.25 21.67 -2.00
C ALA A 374 7.57 21.80 -0.62
N GLU A 375 7.33 20.69 0.10
CA GLU A 375 6.53 20.66 1.33
C GLU A 375 5.13 21.30 1.15
N SER A 376 4.59 21.32 -0.07
CA SER A 376 3.26 21.88 -0.33
C SER A 376 2.20 21.04 0.38
N GLU A 377 1.38 21.69 1.20
CA GLU A 377 0.22 21.09 1.89
C GLU A 377 -0.87 20.64 0.89
N TYR A 378 -0.83 21.16 -0.34
CA TYR A 378 -1.83 20.94 -1.38
C TYR A 378 -1.24 20.13 -2.53
N VAL A 379 -1.34 18.81 -2.42
CA VAL A 379 -1.03 17.94 -3.55
C VAL A 379 -2.32 17.21 -3.93
N PRO A 380 -2.82 17.35 -5.17
CA PRO A 380 -4.00 16.65 -5.64
C PRO A 380 -3.67 15.16 -5.84
N PHE A 381 -3.52 14.45 -4.72
CA PHE A 381 -2.91 13.12 -4.59
C PHE A 381 -3.81 11.96 -5.00
N ARG A 382 -5.06 12.19 -5.44
CA ARG A 382 -6.02 11.10 -5.63
C ARG A 382 -6.05 10.51 -7.04
N ILE A 383 -5.63 11.23 -8.09
CA ILE A 383 -5.82 10.78 -9.48
C ILE A 383 -4.81 9.71 -9.90
N PHE A 384 -3.63 9.72 -9.32
CA PHE A 384 -2.49 9.21 -10.08
C PHE A 384 -1.95 7.85 -9.62
N GLN A 385 -2.23 7.41 -8.40
CA GLN A 385 -1.66 6.14 -7.90
C GLN A 385 -2.69 5.04 -7.67
N ASN A 386 -3.89 5.36 -7.20
CA ASN A 386 -4.95 4.35 -7.06
C ASN A 386 -5.79 4.24 -8.33
N SER A 387 -5.95 5.32 -9.11
CA SER A 387 -6.89 5.35 -10.23
C SER A 387 -6.43 4.69 -11.53
N TRP A 388 -5.18 4.23 -11.60
CA TRP A 388 -4.65 3.57 -12.80
C TRP A 388 -4.56 2.05 -12.65
N CYS A 389 -5.45 1.45 -11.84
CA CYS A 389 -5.82 0.03 -12.01
C CYS A 389 -6.27 -0.29 -13.44
N ILE A 390 -6.75 0.72 -14.18
CA ILE A 390 -7.20 0.62 -15.58
C ILE A 390 -6.16 -0.02 -16.51
N PHE A 391 -4.87 0.23 -16.27
CA PHE A 391 -3.81 -0.22 -17.16
C PHE A 391 -2.93 -1.36 -16.60
N SER A 392 -3.24 -1.90 -15.40
CA SER A 392 -2.39 -2.86 -14.70
C SER A 392 -3.00 -4.26 -14.57
N TYR A 393 -4.26 -4.46 -14.95
CA TYR A 393 -4.92 -5.77 -14.89
C TYR A 393 -5.17 -6.34 -16.28
N ASP A 394 -4.95 -7.65 -16.39
CA ASP A 394 -5.46 -8.50 -17.47
C ASP A 394 -6.98 -8.30 -17.59
N SER A 395 -7.37 -7.50 -18.61
CA SER A 395 -8.62 -7.44 -19.41
C SER A 395 -9.99 -7.98 -18.91
N THR A 396 -10.21 -8.29 -17.63
CA THR A 396 -11.44 -9.02 -17.23
C THR A 396 -12.23 -8.44 -16.07
N LEU A 397 -11.64 -7.64 -15.17
CA LEU A 397 -12.32 -7.18 -13.95
C LEU A 397 -11.87 -5.77 -13.49
N ILE A 398 -12.00 -4.75 -14.34
CA ILE A 398 -11.87 -3.36 -13.89
C ILE A 398 -13.24 -2.69 -14.06
N SER A 399 -13.86 -2.34 -12.94
CA SER A 399 -15.01 -1.44 -12.91
C SER A 399 -14.51 -0.03 -12.58
N LEU A 400 -14.74 0.93 -13.48
CA LEU A 400 -14.46 2.33 -13.20
C LEU A 400 -15.78 3.03 -12.88
N ALA A 401 -15.93 3.49 -11.65
CA ALA A 401 -17.02 4.37 -11.28
C ALA A 401 -16.57 5.82 -11.51
N ILE A 402 -17.04 6.43 -12.60
CA ILE A 402 -16.87 7.86 -12.84
C ILE A 402 -18.03 8.56 -12.14
N SER A 403 -17.75 9.24 -11.03
CA SER A 403 -18.73 10.15 -10.41
C SER A 403 -18.49 11.53 -10.99
N LEU A 404 -19.38 11.95 -11.87
CA LEU A 404 -19.37 13.29 -12.47
C LEU A 404 -19.81 14.34 -11.45
#